data_AF-A0A8T7HC15-F1
#
_entry.id   AF-A0A8T7HC15-F1
#
_cell.length_a   1.000
_cell.length_b   1.000
_cell.length_c   1.000
_cell.angle_alpha   90.00
_cell.angle_beta   90.00
_cell.angle_gamma   90.00
#
_symmetry.space_group_name_H-M   'P 1'
#
loop_
_entity.id
_entity.type
_entity.pdbx_description
1 polymer ?
#
loop_
_entity_poly.entity_id
_entity_poly.type
_entity_poly.pdbx_seq_one_letter_code
_entity_poly.pdbx_strand_id
1 'polypeptide(L)'
;MNTKRGQGISINMLIVAALALVVLIVIVAIFSGRINVFSKEYAETTEEAKDKVCNAQGGRCTASDYCGATEIISGSGWIDCGDNQICCETS
;
A
#
# COMPACT_ATOMS: atom_id res chain seq x y z
N MET A 1 -24.81 -59.31 -3.38
CA MET A 1 -25.45 -58.60 -2.25
C MET A 1 -24.83 -57.21 -2.17
N ASN A 2 -25.49 -56.20 -2.74
CA ASN A 2 -24.89 -54.87 -2.92
C ASN A 2 -25.29 -53.96 -1.76
N THR A 3 -24.50 -54.00 -0.69
CA THR A 3 -24.63 -53.04 0.42
C THR A 3 -24.15 -51.67 -0.03
N LYS A 4 -25.08 -50.83 -0.52
CA LYS A 4 -24.81 -49.41 -0.72
C LYS A 4 -24.64 -48.77 0.66
N ARG A 5 -23.39 -48.65 1.11
CA ARG A 5 -23.00 -47.81 2.26
C ARG A 5 -23.15 -46.35 1.85
N GLY A 6 -24.38 -45.85 1.84
CA GLY A 6 -24.61 -44.41 1.87
C GLY A 6 -23.92 -43.89 3.13
N GLN A 7 -22.82 -43.17 2.97
CA GLN A 7 -22.22 -42.42 4.06
C GLN A 7 -23.32 -41.51 4.61
N GLY A 8 -23.82 -41.85 5.80
CA GLY A 8 -24.79 -41.05 6.52
C GLY A 8 -24.09 -39.81 7.03
N ILE A 9 -23.79 -38.86 6.16
CA ILE A 9 -23.49 -37.50 6.58
C ILE A 9 -24.78 -37.02 7.24
N SER A 10 -24.72 -36.81 8.55
CA SER A 10 -25.89 -36.37 9.30
C SER A 10 -26.35 -35.02 8.76
N ILE A 11 -27.65 -34.80 8.71
CA ILE A 11 -28.24 -33.52 8.27
C ILE A 11 -27.63 -32.35 9.06
N ASN A 12 -27.33 -32.56 10.35
CA ASN A 12 -26.63 -31.58 11.18
C ASN A 12 -25.25 -31.20 10.63
N MET A 13 -24.48 -32.16 10.10
CA MET A 13 -23.17 -31.86 9.53
C MET A 13 -23.29 -31.03 8.24
N LEU A 14 -24.34 -31.26 7.45
CA LEU A 14 -24.62 -30.48 6.25
C LEU A 14 -24.98 -29.03 6.61
N ILE A 15 -25.78 -28.83 7.65
CA ILE A 15 -26.12 -27.50 8.18
C ILE A 15 -24.87 -26.77 8.67
N VAL A 16 -24.02 -27.44 9.46
CA VAL A 16 -22.78 -26.84 9.97
C VAL A 16 -21.84 -26.45 8.83
N ALA A 17 -21.70 -27.31 7.80
CA ALA A 17 -20.87 -27.01 6.64
C ALA A 17 -21.36 -25.79 5.87
N ALA A 18 -22.68 -25.64 5.69
CA ALA A 18 -23.27 -24.48 5.05
C ALA A 18 -23.03 -23.18 5.85
N LEU A 19 -23.20 -23.22 7.17
CA LEU A 19 -22.93 -22.06 8.03
C LEU A 19 -21.45 -21.66 8.01
N ALA A 20 -20.54 -22.63 8.06
CA ALA A 20 -19.11 -22.37 7.99
C ALA A 20 -18.72 -21.70 6.67
N LEU A 21 -19.30 -22.15 5.56
CA LEU A 21 -19.05 -21.57 4.23
C LEU A 21 -19.56 -20.13 4.15
N VAL A 22 -20.75 -19.83 4.68
CA VAL A 22 -21.29 -18.46 4.72
C VAL A 22 -20.38 -17.53 5.54
N VAL A 23 -19.96 -17.97 6.73
CA VAL A 23 -19.05 -17.18 7.58
C VAL A 23 -17.73 -16.89 6.85
N LEU A 24 -17.17 -17.88 6.16
CA LEU A 24 -15.94 -17.71 5.39
C LEU A 24 -16.10 -16.67 4.27
N ILE A 25 -17.23 -16.67 3.53
CA ILE A 25 -17.51 -15.66 2.50
C ILE A 25 -17.59 -14.26 3.12
N VAL A 26 -18.27 -14.10 4.26
CA VAL A 26 -18.40 -12.81 4.95
C VAL A 26 -17.03 -12.29 5.40
N ILE A 27 -16.20 -13.16 5.95
CA ILE A 27 -14.81 -12.83 6.33
C ILE A 27 -14.04 -12.31 5.10
N VAL A 28 -14.03 -13.08 4.01
CA VAL A 28 -13.32 -12.69 2.77
C VAL A 28 -13.84 -11.37 2.22
N ALA A 29 -15.16 -11.13 2.24
CA ALA A 29 -15.75 -9.89 1.76
C ALA A 29 -15.30 -8.67 2.59
N ILE A 30 -15.30 -8.79 3.93
CA ILE A 30 -14.86 -7.71 4.83
C ILE A 30 -13.38 -7.44 4.64
N PHE A 31 -12.55 -8.49 4.65
CA PHE A 31 -11.10 -8.35 4.47
C PHE A 31 -10.77 -7.77 3.08
N SER A 32 -11.44 -8.20 2.02
CA SER A 32 -11.23 -7.67 0.66
C SER A 32 -11.66 -6.21 0.53
N GLY A 33 -12.79 -5.82 1.13
CA GLY A 33 -13.25 -4.43 1.12
C GLY A 33 -12.29 -3.50 1.86
N ARG A 34 -11.74 -3.93 3.00
CA ARG A 34 -10.79 -3.14 3.78
C ARG A 34 -9.43 -3.02 3.08
N ILE A 35 -8.91 -4.09 2.46
CA ILE A 35 -7.64 -4.06 1.71
C ILE A 35 -7.68 -3.01 0.59
N ASN A 36 -8.79 -2.91 -0.14
CA ASN A 36 -8.95 -1.93 -1.22
C ASN A 36 -8.94 -0.46 -0.73
N VAL A 37 -9.41 -0.22 0.51
CA VAL A 37 -9.37 1.12 1.13
C VAL A 37 -7.95 1.44 1.56
N PHE A 38 -7.27 0.51 2.24
CA PHE A 38 -5.89 0.70 2.67
C PHE A 38 -4.95 0.91 1.47
N SER A 39 -5.11 0.15 0.38
CA SER A 39 -4.26 0.33 -0.81
C SER A 39 -4.40 1.72 -1.46
N LYS A 40 -5.57 2.35 -1.35
CA LYS A 40 -5.78 3.71 -1.88
C LYS A 40 -5.13 4.77 -1.00
N GLU A 41 -5.27 4.63 0.32
CA GLU A 41 -4.73 5.58 1.29
C GLU A 41 -3.19 5.57 1.32
N TYR A 42 -2.56 4.39 1.15
CA TYR A 42 -1.10 4.28 0.96
C TYR A 42 -0.63 4.83 -0.39
N ALA A 43 -1.40 4.65 -1.47
CA ALA A 43 -1.04 5.18 -2.78
C ALA A 43 -1.02 6.72 -2.76
N GLU A 44 -2.06 7.36 -2.23
CA GLU A 44 -2.16 8.82 -2.12
C GLU A 44 -1.04 9.42 -1.26
N THR A 45 -0.72 8.81 -0.11
CA THR A 45 0.39 9.28 0.73
C THR A 45 1.76 9.08 0.10
N THR A 46 1.94 8.07 -0.77
CA THR A 46 3.21 7.89 -1.49
C THR A 46 3.39 8.81 -2.69
N GLU A 47 2.32 9.26 -3.36
CA GLU A 47 2.46 10.24 -4.45
C GLU A 47 2.83 11.62 -3.91
N GLU A 48 2.17 12.08 -2.85
CA GLU A 48 2.51 13.36 -2.21
C GLU A 48 3.91 13.34 -1.55
N ALA A 49 4.37 12.18 -1.08
CA ALA A 49 5.71 12.04 -0.51
C ALA A 49 6.80 12.02 -1.59
N LYS A 50 6.53 11.49 -2.80
CA LYS A 50 7.51 11.49 -3.90
C LYS A 50 7.88 12.92 -4.32
N ASP A 51 6.90 13.81 -4.36
CA ASP A 51 7.11 15.23 -4.70
C ASP A 51 7.86 15.99 -3.59
N LYS A 52 8.08 15.38 -2.42
CA LYS A 52 8.84 15.96 -1.31
C LYS A 52 10.17 15.25 -1.04
N VAL A 53 10.61 14.36 -1.92
CA VAL A 53 11.91 13.69 -1.83
C VAL A 53 12.79 14.18 -2.97
N CYS A 54 13.82 14.95 -2.64
CA CYS A 54 14.74 15.60 -3.57
C CYS A 54 15.40 14.58 -4.51
N ASN A 55 15.88 13.47 -3.93
CA ASN A 55 16.54 12.42 -4.69
C ASN A 55 15.58 11.67 -5.64
N ALA A 56 14.28 11.62 -5.30
CA ALA A 56 13.27 11.00 -6.17
C ALA A 56 12.99 11.86 -7.42
N GLN A 57 13.22 13.17 -7.34
CA GLN A 57 13.14 14.11 -8.47
C GLN A 57 14.43 14.18 -9.29
N GLY A 58 15.43 13.32 -8.98
CA GLY A 58 16.73 13.36 -9.64
C GLY A 58 17.63 14.51 -9.16
N GLY A 59 17.30 15.11 -8.02
CA GLY A 59 18.11 16.14 -7.37
C GLY A 59 19.08 15.61 -6.33
N ARG A 60 19.88 16.52 -5.77
CA ARG A 60 20.79 16.25 -4.65
C ARG A 60 20.63 17.30 -3.54
N CYS A 61 20.63 16.85 -2.29
CA CYS A 61 20.66 17.74 -1.14
C CYS A 61 22.07 18.33 -0.97
N THR A 62 22.18 19.66 -0.86
CA THR A 62 23.44 20.35 -0.60
C THR A 62 23.29 21.34 0.54
N ALA A 63 24.31 21.46 1.39
CA ALA A 63 24.37 22.45 2.47
C ALA A 63 24.80 23.86 2.00
N SER A 64 25.13 23.99 0.71
CA SER A 64 25.47 25.26 0.09
C SER A 64 24.22 25.97 -0.37
N ASP A 65 24.13 27.29 -0.22
CA ASP A 65 23.02 28.12 -0.73
C ASP A 65 22.98 28.24 -2.27
N TYR A 66 23.78 27.45 -2.99
CA TYR A 66 23.91 27.50 -4.43
C TYR A 66 24.00 26.09 -5.05
N CYS A 67 23.33 25.94 -6.19
CA CYS A 67 23.44 24.77 -7.05
C CYS A 67 24.48 25.00 -8.16
N GLY A 68 24.89 23.92 -8.83
CA GLY A 68 25.81 23.99 -9.97
C GLY A 68 25.22 24.78 -11.15
N ALA A 69 26.05 25.11 -12.14
CA ALA A 69 25.67 25.97 -13.27
C ALA A 69 24.52 25.43 -14.15
N THR A 70 24.17 24.15 -14.02
CA THR A 70 23.11 23.46 -14.78
C THR A 70 21.97 22.96 -13.89
N GLU A 71 21.99 23.32 -12.61
CA GLU A 71 21.02 22.85 -11.61
C GLU A 71 20.12 24.01 -11.17
N ILE A 72 18.86 23.71 -10.88
CA ILE A 72 17.89 24.64 -10.31
C ILE A 72 17.75 24.42 -8.80
N ILE A 73 17.55 25.51 -8.06
CA ILE A 73 17.26 25.46 -6.62
C ILE A 73 15.76 25.21 -6.46
N SER A 74 15.39 24.01 -6.05
CA SER A 74 14.00 23.65 -5.81
C SER A 74 13.69 23.84 -4.32
N GLY A 75 13.12 24.99 -3.95
CA GLY A 75 12.41 25.28 -2.68
C GLY A 75 12.99 24.76 -1.33
N SER A 76 12.13 24.76 -0.31
CA SER A 76 12.40 24.25 1.05
C SER A 76 11.31 23.28 1.49
N GLY A 77 11.60 22.36 2.41
CA GLY A 77 10.61 21.40 2.94
C GLY A 77 10.72 19.97 2.38
N TRP A 78 11.91 19.61 1.91
CA TRP A 78 12.26 18.26 1.50
C TRP A 78 12.37 17.32 2.70
N ILE A 79 11.85 16.11 2.56
CA ILE A 79 11.86 15.10 3.62
C ILE A 79 13.24 14.45 3.77
N ASP A 80 14.02 14.42 2.69
CA ASP A 80 15.35 13.80 2.63
C ASP A 80 16.51 14.80 2.75
N CYS A 81 16.24 16.11 2.73
CA CYS A 81 17.24 17.13 3.01
C CYS A 81 17.09 17.68 4.44
N GLY A 82 18.21 17.93 5.12
CA GLY A 82 18.21 18.51 6.47
C GLY A 82 17.78 19.98 6.51
N ASP A 83 17.56 20.52 7.72
CA ASP A 83 17.01 21.88 7.95
C ASP A 83 17.78 23.03 7.27
N ASN A 84 19.05 22.84 6.93
CA ASN A 84 19.92 23.82 6.26
C ASN A 84 20.42 23.31 4.90
N GLN A 85 19.65 22.44 4.23
CA GLN A 85 19.98 21.92 2.92
C GLN A 85 18.92 22.31 1.91
N ILE A 86 19.38 22.65 0.71
CA ILE A 86 18.52 22.90 -0.45
C ILE A 86 18.58 21.68 -1.39
N CYS A 87 17.50 21.48 -2.15
CA CYS A 87 17.50 20.50 -3.23
C CYS A 87 17.98 21.16 -4.53
N CYS A 88 19.01 20.56 -5.14
CA CYS A 88 19.49 20.93 -6.46
C CYS A 88 19.07 19.90 -7.48
N GLU A 89 18.15 20.26 -8.37
CA GLU A 89 17.65 19.38 -9.44
C GLU A 89 18.34 19.75 -10.75
N THR A 90 18.65 18.75 -11.59
CA THR A 90 19.16 19.03 -12.93
C THR A 90 18.01 19.49 -13.82
N SER A 91 18.16 20.64 -14.49
CA SER A 91 17.15 21.17 -15.42
C SER A 91 16.92 20.27 -16.63
#